data_AF-A0A822DLH0-F1
#
_entry.id   AF-A0A822DLH0-F1
#
_cell.length_a   1.000
_cell.length_b   1.000
_cell.length_c   1.000
_cell.angle_alpha   90.00
_cell.angle_beta   90.00
_cell.angle_gamma   90.00
#
_symmetry.space_group_name_H-M   'P 1'
#
loop_
_entity.id
_entity.type
_entity.pdbx_description
1 polymer ?
#
loop_
_entity_poly.entity_id
_entity_poly.type
_entity_poly.pdbx_seq_one_letter_code
_entity_poly.pdbx_strand_id
1 'polypeptide(L)'
;NTLVGIKGSTGAGKSSLLAAILGEINLVSGKLQQCVRSISYAPQSSWIFADTIRNNILLGKPMDEERYQNVIKACCLDVDLQNFG
;
A
#
# COMPACT_ATOMS: atom_id res chain seq x y z
N ASN A 1 10.32 7.38 -14.98
CA ASN A 1 10.26 6.79 -13.63
C ASN A 1 10.81 7.81 -12.65
N THR A 2 9.96 8.40 -11.78
CA THR A 2 10.35 9.52 -10.90
C THR A 2 9.94 9.22 -9.47
N LEU A 3 10.83 9.46 -8.50
CA LEU A 3 10.53 9.40 -7.07
C LEU A 3 10.08 10.78 -6.59
N VAL A 4 8.88 10.87 -6.04
CA VAL A 4 8.28 12.12 -5.56
C VAL A 4 7.93 12.00 -4.09
N GLY A 5 8.33 12.99 -3.28
CA GLY A 5 7.99 13.09 -1.86
C GLY A 5 7.09 14.29 -1.58
N ILE A 6 6.15 14.15 -0.64
CA ILE A 6 5.23 15.21 -0.21
C ILE A 6 5.52 15.53 1.27
N LYS A 7 5.82 16.78 1.59
CA LYS A 7 6.14 17.24 2.97
C LYS A 7 5.22 18.38 3.39
N GLY A 8 4.88 18.42 4.68
CA GLY A 8 4.07 19.47 5.30
C GLY A 8 3.68 19.09 6.73
N SER A 9 3.19 20.06 7.52
CA SER A 9 2.75 19.86 8.90
C SER A 9 1.63 18.81 9.04
N THR A 10 1.45 18.27 10.24
CA THR A 10 0.26 17.46 10.58
C THR A 10 -1.00 18.26 10.31
N GLY A 11 -2.02 17.63 9.71
CA GLY A 11 -3.26 18.32 9.32
C GLY A 11 -3.21 19.08 8.00
N ALA A 12 -2.06 19.18 7.32
CA ALA A 12 -1.93 19.87 6.02
C ALA A 12 -2.57 19.13 4.82
N GLY A 13 -3.39 18.10 5.05
CA GLY A 13 -4.12 17.40 3.98
C GLY A 13 -3.30 16.40 3.14
N LYS A 14 -2.09 16.00 3.57
CA LYS A 14 -1.24 15.04 2.82
C LYS A 14 -1.93 13.69 2.56
N SER A 15 -2.52 13.09 3.60
CA SER A 15 -3.26 11.83 3.47
C SER A 15 -4.56 12.03 2.67
N SER A 16 -5.22 13.18 2.86
CA SER A 16 -6.41 13.55 2.07
C SER A 16 -6.12 13.72 0.59
N LEU A 17 -4.92 14.21 0.22
CA LEU A 17 -4.48 14.28 -1.17
C LEU A 17 -4.35 12.88 -1.78
N LEU A 18 -3.76 11.92 -1.06
CA LEU A 18 -3.69 10.53 -1.52
C LEU A 18 -5.09 9.90 -1.66
N ALA A 19 -5.98 10.13 -0.68
CA ALA A 19 -7.36 9.67 -0.73
C ALA A 19 -8.15 10.27 -1.92
N ALA A 20 -7.92 11.55 -2.25
CA ALA A 20 -8.50 12.17 -3.45
C ALA A 20 -7.97 11.55 -4.75
N ILE A 21 -6.68 11.16 -4.81
CA ILE A 21 -6.10 10.43 -5.95
C ILE A 21 -6.73 9.04 -6.12
N LEU A 22 -7.08 8.38 -5.01
CA LEU A 22 -7.78 7.10 -4.99
C LEU A 22 -9.28 7.23 -5.30
N GLY A 23 -9.83 8.44 -5.34
CA GLY A 23 -11.26 8.69 -5.54
C GLY A 23 -12.11 8.53 -4.28
N GLU A 24 -11.51 8.41 -3.09
CA GLU A 24 -12.22 8.32 -1.81
C GLU A 24 -12.77 9.67 -1.33
N ILE A 25 -12.24 10.78 -1.85
CA ILE A 25 -12.67 12.14 -1.54
C ILE A 25 -13.09 12.85 -2.83
N ASN A 26 -14.25 13.50 -2.80
CA ASN A 26 -14.76 14.28 -3.92
C ASN A 26 -13.91 15.53 -4.18
N LEU A 27 -13.58 15.78 -5.44
CA LEU A 27 -12.90 17.00 -5.86
C LEU A 27 -13.91 18.16 -5.88
N VAL A 28 -13.66 19.18 -5.08
CA VAL A 28 -14.47 20.43 -5.08
C VAL A 28 -14.15 21.28 -6.31
N SER A 29 -12.89 21.31 -6.73
CA SER A 29 -12.42 22.05 -7.90
C SER A 29 -11.12 21.43 -8.46
N GLY A 30 -10.74 21.84 -9.67
CA GLY A 30 -9.57 21.31 -10.36
C GLY A 30 -9.87 20.08 -11.22
N LYS A 31 -8.82 19.40 -11.68
CA LYS A 31 -8.91 18.19 -12.51
C LYS A 31 -7.93 17.16 -12.01
N LEU A 32 -8.37 15.91 -11.93
CA LEU A 32 -7.51 14.76 -11.67
C LEU A 32 -7.57 13.84 -12.89
N GLN A 33 -6.41 13.61 -13.52
CA GLN A 33 -6.29 12.70 -14.65
C GLN A 33 -5.49 11.48 -14.22
N GLN A 34 -6.16 10.34 -14.13
CA GLN A 34 -5.52 9.08 -13.77
C GLN A 34 -5.09 8.35 -15.04
N CYS A 35 -3.81 8.38 -15.35
CA CYS A 35 -3.24 7.74 -16.54
C CYS A 35 -2.75 6.29 -16.29
N VAL A 36 -2.97 5.75 -15.09
CA VAL A 36 -2.47 4.43 -14.67
C VAL A 36 -3.60 3.40 -14.65
N ARG A 37 -3.31 2.16 -15.05
CA ARG A 37 -4.28 1.04 -15.00
C ARG A 37 -4.55 0.52 -13.59
N SER A 38 -3.58 0.63 -12.69
CA SER A 38 -3.67 0.08 -11.33
C SER A 38 -2.85 0.93 -10.36
N ILE A 39 -3.35 1.05 -9.13
CA ILE A 39 -2.67 1.72 -8.02
C ILE A 39 -2.50 0.73 -6.88
N SER A 40 -1.33 0.72 -6.26
CA SER A 40 -1.09 0.08 -4.97
C SER A 40 -1.06 1.16 -3.89
N TYR A 41 -1.77 0.93 -2.80
CA TYR A 41 -1.90 1.89 -1.70
C TYR A 41 -1.53 1.24 -0.38
N ALA A 42 -0.76 1.97 0.42
CA ALA A 42 -0.41 1.63 1.79
C ALA A 42 -0.92 2.75 2.71
N PRO A 43 -1.97 2.52 3.52
CA PRO A 43 -2.53 3.52 4.41
C PRO A 43 -1.58 3.85 5.58
N GLN A 44 -1.84 4.99 6.25
CA GLN A 44 -1.10 5.40 7.45
C GLN A 44 -1.23 4.38 8.59
N SER A 45 -2.42 3.82 8.76
CA SER A 45 -2.68 2.72 9.71
C SER A 45 -2.88 1.45 8.92
N SER A 46 -2.11 0.40 9.24
CA SER A 46 -2.24 -0.90 8.57
C SER A 46 -3.62 -1.51 8.80
N TRP A 47 -4.07 -2.28 7.79
CA TRP A 47 -5.28 -3.09 7.90
C TRP A 47 -4.90 -4.56 7.76
N ILE A 48 -5.06 -5.31 8.84
CA ILE A 48 -4.72 -6.74 8.93
C ILE A 48 -6.02 -7.50 9.20
N PHE A 49 -6.24 -8.56 8.42
CA PHE A 49 -7.35 -9.49 8.56
C PHE A 49 -7.03 -10.56 9.60
N ALA A 50 -8.06 -11.08 10.28
CA ALA A 50 -7.96 -12.22 11.18
C ALA A 50 -7.77 -13.52 10.37
N ASP A 51 -6.57 -13.67 9.81
CA ASP A 51 -6.16 -14.76 8.92
C ASP A 51 -4.63 -14.94 9.03
N THR A 52 -4.08 -15.95 8.35
CA THR A 52 -2.64 -16.19 8.30
C THR A 52 -1.87 -14.99 7.76
N ILE A 53 -0.60 -14.85 8.17
CA ILE A 53 0.31 -13.83 7.63
C ILE A 53 0.40 -13.95 6.10
N ARG A 54 0.46 -15.18 5.58
CA ARG A 54 0.47 -15.46 4.14
C ARG A 54 -0.75 -14.87 3.43
N ASN A 55 -1.95 -15.09 3.95
CA ASN A 55 -3.17 -14.60 3.33
C ASN A 55 -3.28 -13.07 3.40
N ASN A 56 -2.80 -12.47 4.49
CA ASN A 56 -2.67 -11.02 4.62
C ASN A 56 -1.71 -10.40 3.58
N ILE A 57 -0.62 -11.10 3.21
CA ILE A 57 0.30 -10.67 2.16
C ILE A 57 -0.32 -10.83 0.76
N LEU A 58 -1.02 -11.94 0.52
CA LEU A 58 -1.63 -12.24 -0.78
C LEU A 58 -2.85 -11.37 -1.09
N LEU A 59 -3.57 -10.90 -0.07
CA LEU A 59 -4.79 -10.11 -0.19
C LEU A 59 -5.79 -10.73 -1.19
N GLY A 60 -6.03 -12.03 -1.05
CA GLY A 60 -6.97 -12.79 -1.88
C GLY A 60 -6.48 -13.17 -3.29
N LYS A 61 -5.23 -12.85 -3.64
CA LYS A 61 -4.61 -13.32 -4.90
C LYS A 61 -4.14 -14.78 -4.78
N PRO A 62 -4.10 -15.53 -5.90
CA PRO A 62 -3.50 -16.86 -5.90
C PRO A 62 -2.02 -16.79 -5.52
N MET A 63 -1.53 -17.87 -4.90
CA MET A 63 -0.13 -17.98 -4.52
C MET A 63 0.74 -18.05 -5.78
N ASP A 64 1.70 -17.15 -5.84
CA ASP A 64 2.84 -17.18 -6.76
C ASP A 64 4.07 -17.24 -5.88
N GLU A 65 4.70 -18.41 -5.82
CA GLU A 65 5.77 -18.70 -4.86
C GLU A 65 6.99 -17.80 -5.09
N GLU A 66 7.38 -17.58 -6.35
CA GLU A 66 8.52 -16.73 -6.68
C GLU A 66 8.24 -15.28 -6.24
N ARG A 67 7.07 -14.76 -6.59
CA ARG A 67 6.66 -13.42 -6.16
C ARG A 67 6.58 -13.30 -4.64
N TYR A 68 6.03 -14.31 -3.97
CA TYR A 68 5.88 -14.30 -2.52
C TYR A 68 7.25 -14.24 -1.83
N GLN A 69 8.19 -15.11 -2.22
CA GLN A 69 9.56 -15.10 -1.67
C GLN A 69 10.28 -13.78 -1.95
N ASN A 70 10.10 -13.20 -3.15
CA ASN A 70 10.64 -11.89 -3.48
C ASN A 70 10.08 -10.78 -2.58
N VAL A 71 8.78 -10.82 -2.25
CA VAL A 71 8.16 -9.87 -1.31
C VAL A 71 8.71 -10.05 0.11
N ILE A 72 8.81 -11.28 0.60
CA ILE A 72 9.38 -11.56 1.93
C ILE A 72 10.79 -10.97 2.04
N LYS A 73 11.64 -11.23 1.06
CA LYS A 73 13.02 -10.72 1.04
C LYS A 73 13.08 -9.20 0.89
N ALA A 74 12.27 -8.60 0.02
CA ALA A 74 12.26 -7.15 -0.20
C ALA A 74 11.75 -6.37 1.02
N CYS A 75 10.87 -6.98 1.82
CA CYS A 75 10.36 -6.42 3.07
C CYS A 75 11.17 -6.85 4.30
N CYS A 76 12.27 -7.60 4.13
CA CYS A 76 13.10 -8.15 5.21
C CYS A 76 12.31 -8.96 6.26
N LEU A 77 11.24 -9.66 5.84
CA LEU A 77 10.37 -10.43 6.72
C LEU A 77 10.88 -11.83 7.03
N ASP A 78 11.99 -12.25 6.42
CA ASP A 78 12.55 -13.60 6.54
C ASP A 78 12.93 -13.95 7.99
N VAL A 79 13.54 -13.01 8.71
CA VAL A 79 13.93 -13.20 10.12
C VAL A 79 12.69 -13.23 11.02
N ASP A 80 11.75 -12.30 10.81
CA ASP A 80 10.52 -12.22 11.61
C ASP A 80 9.70 -13.51 11.47
N LEU A 81 9.54 -14.03 10.25
CA LEU A 81 8.80 -15.25 9.98
C LEU A 81 9.48 -16.51 10.54
N GLN A 82 10.81 -16.56 10.57
CA GLN A 82 11.55 -17.66 11.22
C GLN A 82 11.35 -17.69 12.73
N ASN A 83 11.23 -16.52 13.36
CA ASN A 83 11.03 -16.38 14.79
C ASN A 83 9.56 -16.55 15.21
N PHE A 84 8.63 -16.72 14.27
CA PHE A 84 7.19 -16.87 14.53
C PHE A 84 6.76 -18.29 14.95
N GLY A 85 7.70 -19.09 15.47
CA GLY A 85 7.50 -20.48 15.92
C GLY A 85 7.52 -20.63 17.43
#